data_AF-A0A928F1B2-F1
#
_entry.id   AF-A0A928F1B2-F1
#
_cell.length_a   1.000
_cell.length_b   1.000
_cell.length_c   1.000
_cell.angle_alpha   90.00
_cell.angle_beta   90.00
_cell.angle_gamma   90.00
#
_symmetry.space_group_name_H-M   'P 1'
#
loop_
_entity.id
_entity.type
_entity.pdbx_description
1 polymer ?
#
loop_
_entity_poly.entity_id
_entity_poly.type
_entity_poly.pdbx_seq_one_letter_code
_entity_poly.pdbx_strand_id
1 'polypeptide(L)'
;MDQQRIDMFMVTHQKYFPVDKIPYIREKLLYADENKLMLLNMVEYKDPTVMLIVSIFLGYLGVDRFMLGDIGMGVLKLLTGGVCGVLAIIDWFSITDKTKESNFSSIESILARANTTANTATSTSFCGYCGAAIPSNTAFCPACGKQLNYKQ
;
A
#
# COMPACT_ATOMS: atom_id res chain seq x y z
N MET A 1 -0.20 -14.50 11.78
CA MET A 1 0.82 -13.55 12.31
C MET A 1 0.69 -13.42 13.82
N ASP A 2 1.78 -13.16 14.54
CA ASP A 2 1.76 -12.99 16.00
C ASP A 2 0.93 -11.77 16.45
N GLN A 3 0.09 -11.96 17.48
CA GLN A 3 -0.75 -10.90 18.05
C GLN A 3 0.06 -9.67 18.46
N GLN A 4 1.23 -9.88 19.07
CA GLN A 4 2.08 -8.78 19.54
C GLN A 4 2.53 -7.84 18.42
N ARG A 5 2.79 -8.38 17.23
CA ARG A 5 3.20 -7.58 16.06
C ARG A 5 2.02 -6.79 15.48
N ILE A 6 0.84 -7.40 15.48
CA ILE A 6 -0.42 -6.72 15.10
C ILE A 6 -0.69 -5.57 16.06
N ASP A 7 -0.62 -5.80 17.36
CA ASP A 7 -0.87 -4.78 18.36
C ASP A 7 0.17 -3.65 18.27
N MET A 8 1.45 -3.97 18.05
CA MET A 8 2.50 -2.96 17.80
C MET A 8 2.19 -2.11 16.57
N PHE A 9 1.81 -2.74 15.45
CA PHE A 9 1.45 -2.03 14.23
C PHE A 9 0.25 -1.10 14.45
N MET A 10 -0.78 -1.61 15.12
CA MET A 10 -2.00 -0.85 15.40
C MET A 10 -1.70 0.34 16.31
N VAL A 11 -0.97 0.17 17.40
CA VAL A 11 -0.59 1.28 18.29
C VAL A 11 0.21 2.35 17.56
N THR A 12 1.13 1.94 16.69
CA THR A 12 1.98 2.87 15.93
C THR A 12 1.19 3.68 14.91
N HIS A 13 0.19 3.07 14.27
CA HIS A 13 -0.51 3.66 13.12
C HIS A 13 -1.97 4.03 13.36
N GLN A 14 -2.52 3.84 14.56
CA GLN A 14 -3.95 4.03 14.88
C GLN A 14 -4.49 5.40 14.47
N LYS A 15 -3.70 6.47 14.65
CA LYS A 15 -4.14 7.85 14.35
C LYS A 15 -4.33 8.14 12.85
N TYR A 16 -3.70 7.35 11.98
CA TYR A 16 -3.74 7.54 10.53
C TYR A 16 -4.96 6.88 9.86
N PHE A 17 -5.71 6.06 10.61
CA PHE A 17 -6.84 5.30 10.09
C PHE A 17 -8.17 5.80 10.66
N PRO A 18 -9.29 5.59 9.94
CA PRO A 18 -10.62 5.90 10.43
C PRO A 18 -11.04 4.88 11.50
N VAL A 19 -11.70 5.36 12.56
CA VAL A 19 -12.05 4.57 13.75
C VAL A 19 -12.94 3.38 13.39
N ASP A 20 -13.83 3.57 12.43
CA ASP A 20 -14.78 2.56 11.96
C ASP A 20 -14.11 1.37 11.26
N LYS A 21 -12.90 1.57 10.70
CA LYS A 21 -12.18 0.54 9.92
C LYS A 21 -11.07 -0.16 10.69
N ILE A 22 -10.74 0.32 11.90
CA ILE A 22 -9.79 -0.35 12.81
C ILE A 22 -10.08 -1.85 12.99
N PRO A 23 -11.31 -2.31 13.27
CA PRO A 23 -11.59 -3.73 13.43
C PRO A 23 -11.34 -4.53 12.13
N TYR A 24 -11.70 -3.95 10.98
CA TYR A 24 -11.45 -4.57 9.67
C TYR A 24 -9.96 -4.72 9.36
N ILE A 25 -9.15 -3.69 9.64
CA ILE A 25 -7.69 -3.76 9.46
C ILE A 25 -7.12 -4.84 10.37
N ARG A 26 -7.55 -4.91 11.64
CA ARG A 26 -7.10 -5.94 12.58
C ARG A 26 -7.39 -7.34 12.04
N GLU A 27 -8.61 -7.57 11.57
CA GLU A 27 -9.02 -8.84 10.98
C GLU A 27 -8.14 -9.21 9.78
N LYS A 28 -7.93 -8.28 8.83
CA LYS A 28 -7.07 -8.53 7.67
C LYS A 28 -5.62 -8.80 8.05
N LEU A 29 -5.10 -8.15 9.09
CA LEU A 29 -3.75 -8.38 9.61
C LEU A 29 -3.60 -9.76 10.28
N LEU A 30 -4.65 -10.31 10.89
CA LEU A 30 -4.61 -11.66 11.47
C LEU A 30 -4.32 -12.73 10.41
N TYR A 31 -4.95 -12.59 9.25
CA TYR A 31 -4.79 -13.49 8.10
C TYR A 31 -3.67 -13.06 7.14
N ALA A 32 -3.01 -11.93 7.37
CA ALA A 32 -1.90 -11.46 6.56
C ALA A 32 -0.59 -12.20 6.89
N ASP A 33 0.26 -12.30 5.87
CA ASP A 33 1.61 -12.86 5.97
C ASP A 33 2.62 -11.80 6.47
N GLU A 34 3.77 -12.23 7.00
CA GLU A 34 4.81 -11.33 7.51
C GLU A 34 5.35 -10.38 6.44
N ASN A 35 5.44 -10.84 5.18
CA ASN A 35 5.87 -10.01 4.06
C ASN A 35 4.94 -8.81 3.84
N LYS A 36 3.63 -9.00 4.06
CA LYS A 36 2.66 -7.90 3.96
C LYS A 36 2.88 -6.87 5.05
N LEU A 37 3.19 -7.30 6.28
CA LEU A 37 3.45 -6.36 7.37
C LEU A 37 4.73 -5.55 7.14
N MET A 38 5.76 -6.15 6.54
CA MET A 38 6.94 -5.41 6.09
C MET A 38 6.59 -4.35 5.04
N LEU A 39 5.78 -4.70 4.03
CA LEU A 39 5.30 -3.74 3.03
C LEU A 39 4.47 -2.61 3.65
N LEU A 40 3.61 -2.91 4.62
CA LEU A 40 2.78 -1.92 5.31
C LEU A 40 3.61 -0.90 6.12
N ASN A 41 4.72 -1.32 6.72
CA ASN A 41 5.62 -0.41 7.43
C ASN A 41 6.43 0.49 6.50
N MET A 42 6.56 0.13 5.22
CA MET A 42 7.22 0.96 4.20
C MET A 42 6.30 2.02 3.61
N VAL A 43 4.98 1.92 3.83
CA VAL A 43 4.02 2.91 3.34
C VAL A 43 4.16 4.21 4.12
N GLU A 44 4.25 5.33 3.39
CA GLU A 44 4.22 6.65 3.98
C GLU A 44 2.77 7.07 4.26
N TYR A 45 2.41 7.11 5.55
CA TYR A 45 1.10 7.56 5.99
C TYR A 45 1.05 9.08 6.09
N LYS A 46 0.04 9.69 5.49
CA LYS A 46 -0.18 11.14 5.58
C LYS A 46 -0.79 11.47 6.93
N ASP A 47 -0.17 12.38 7.67
CA ASP A 47 -0.68 12.79 8.98
C ASP A 47 -1.94 13.69 8.83
N PRO A 48 -3.10 13.32 9.41
CA PRO A 48 -4.32 14.09 9.28
C PRO A 48 -4.24 15.49 9.88
N THR A 49 -3.41 15.70 10.90
CA THR A 49 -3.18 17.01 11.51
C THR A 49 -2.34 17.89 10.60
N VAL A 50 -1.30 17.33 9.96
CA VAL A 50 -0.49 18.06 8.96
C VAL A 50 -1.36 18.48 7.77
N MET A 51 -2.19 17.58 7.25
CA MET A 51 -3.12 17.91 6.16
C MET A 51 -4.13 19.00 6.56
N LEU A 52 -4.62 18.97 7.79
CA LEU A 52 -5.50 20.00 8.33
C LEU A 52 -4.80 21.36 8.43
N ILE A 53 -3.56 21.40 8.93
CA ILE A 53 -2.75 22.64 8.98
C ILE A 53 -2.54 23.20 7.58
N VAL A 54 -2.14 22.35 6.62
CA VAL A 54 -1.97 22.76 5.22
C VAL A 54 -3.29 23.29 4.63
N SER A 55 -4.43 22.67 4.94
CA SER A 55 -5.75 23.14 4.50
C SER A 55 -6.13 24.50 5.13
N ILE A 56 -5.75 24.78 6.38
CA ILE A 56 -6.00 26.10 6.99
C ILE A 56 -5.20 27.21 6.28
N PHE A 57 -3.91 26.98 6.00
CA PHE A 57 -3.03 28.01 5.43
C PHE A 57 -3.10 28.10 3.90
N LEU A 58 -3.31 26.99 3.20
CA LEU A 58 -3.29 26.87 1.73
C LEU A 58 -4.61 26.33 1.14
N GLY A 59 -5.65 26.09 1.94
CA GLY A 59 -6.91 25.49 1.45
C GLY A 59 -7.74 26.39 0.55
N TYR A 60 -7.50 27.71 0.57
CA TYR A 60 -8.10 28.64 -0.40
C TYR A 60 -7.57 28.43 -1.83
N LEU A 61 -6.33 27.90 -1.96
CA LEU A 61 -5.73 27.48 -3.23
C LEU A 61 -6.09 26.04 -3.59
N GLY A 62 -6.73 25.29 -2.70
CA GLY A 62 -7.07 23.88 -2.90
C GLY A 62 -5.87 22.92 -2.92
N VAL A 63 -4.70 23.36 -2.47
CA VAL A 63 -3.45 22.56 -2.45
C VAL A 63 -3.61 21.27 -1.66
N ASP A 64 -4.38 21.32 -0.57
CA ASP A 64 -4.70 20.18 0.28
C ASP A 64 -5.45 19.06 -0.47
N ARG A 65 -6.38 19.40 -1.36
CA ARG A 65 -7.10 18.44 -2.21
C ARG A 65 -6.24 17.86 -3.31
N PHE A 66 -5.36 18.68 -3.91
CA PHE A 66 -4.37 18.18 -4.86
C PHE A 66 -3.41 17.18 -4.22
N MET A 67 -3.02 17.38 -2.95
CA MET A 67 -2.17 16.45 -2.21
C MET A 67 -2.85 15.11 -1.88
N LEU A 68 -4.18 15.07 -1.77
CA LEU A 68 -4.94 13.82 -1.58
C LEU A 68 -5.25 13.09 -2.88
N GLY A 69 -4.97 13.70 -4.05
CA GLY A 69 -5.30 13.16 -5.36
C GLY A 69 -6.70 13.55 -5.87
N ASP A 70 -7.46 14.35 -5.10
CA ASP A 70 -8.78 14.87 -5.49
C ASP A 70 -8.63 16.13 -6.37
N ILE A 71 -7.99 15.98 -7.53
CA ILE A 71 -7.67 17.08 -8.46
C ILE A 71 -8.95 17.83 -8.87
N GLY A 72 -10.05 17.13 -9.12
CA GLY A 72 -11.32 17.73 -9.55
C GLY A 72 -11.88 18.73 -8.53
N MET A 73 -11.87 18.38 -7.24
CA MET A 73 -12.32 19.29 -6.17
C MET A 73 -11.38 20.46 -5.97
N GLY A 74 -10.06 20.25 -6.11
CA GLY A 74 -9.07 21.33 -6.08
C GLY A 74 -9.28 22.35 -7.21
N VAL A 75 -9.46 21.88 -8.45
CA VAL A 75 -9.72 22.75 -9.62
C VAL A 75 -11.06 23.48 -9.47
N LEU A 76 -12.10 22.82 -8.95
CA LEU A 76 -13.40 23.45 -8.72
C LEU A 76 -13.28 24.64 -7.74
N LYS A 77 -12.49 24.52 -6.67
CA LYS A 77 -12.21 25.64 -5.75
C LYS A 77 -11.51 26.79 -6.46
N LEU A 78 -10.54 26.50 -7.32
CA LEU A 78 -9.80 27.53 -8.08
C LEU A 78 -10.71 28.26 -9.09
N LEU A 79 -11.54 27.53 -9.83
CA LEU A 79 -12.43 28.12 -10.85
C LEU A 79 -13.59 28.91 -10.25
N THR A 80 -14.06 28.52 -9.07
CA THR A 80 -15.15 29.22 -8.36
C THR A 80 -14.64 30.35 -7.44
N GLY A 81 -13.34 30.63 -7.46
CA GLY A 81 -12.71 31.61 -6.56
C GLY A 81 -12.85 31.26 -5.08
N GLY A 82 -13.03 29.97 -4.78
CA GLY A 82 -13.25 29.45 -3.43
C GLY A 82 -14.50 30.01 -2.76
N VAL A 83 -15.54 30.42 -3.51
CA VAL A 83 -16.86 30.92 -3.04
C VAL A 83 -16.84 31.46 -1.59
N CYS A 84 -16.16 32.59 -1.38
CA CYS A 84 -16.12 33.32 -0.08
C CYS A 84 -15.71 32.50 1.17
N GLY A 85 -14.92 31.43 1.02
CA GLY A 85 -14.39 30.66 2.15
C GLY A 85 -15.36 29.63 2.75
N VAL A 86 -16.62 29.58 2.34
CA VAL A 86 -17.60 28.59 2.82
C VAL A 86 -17.18 27.16 2.47
N LEU A 87 -16.72 26.96 1.23
CA LEU A 87 -16.18 25.67 0.79
C LEU A 87 -14.93 25.27 1.56
N ALA A 88 -14.10 26.23 1.97
CA ALA A 88 -12.91 25.94 2.79
C ALA A 88 -13.29 25.53 4.23
N ILE A 89 -14.36 26.12 4.79
CA ILE A 89 -14.85 25.75 6.14
C ILE A 89 -15.39 24.32 6.15
N ILE A 90 -16.20 23.94 5.15
CA ILE A 90 -16.71 22.57 5.02
C ILE A 90 -15.55 21.59 4.84
N ASP A 91 -14.54 21.98 4.08
CA ASP A 91 -13.39 21.14 3.81
C ASP A 91 -12.51 20.90 5.03
N TRP A 92 -12.43 21.88 5.95
CA TRP A 92 -11.69 21.74 7.20
C TRP A 92 -12.17 20.53 8.02
N PHE A 93 -13.48 20.30 8.09
CA PHE A 93 -14.01 19.12 8.78
C PHE A 93 -13.82 17.84 7.96
N SER A 94 -13.90 17.93 6.62
CA SER A 94 -13.80 16.75 5.75
C SER A 94 -12.37 16.25 5.52
N ILE A 95 -11.35 17.12 5.62
CA ILE A 95 -9.98 16.80 5.20
C ILE A 95 -9.34 15.72 6.09
N THR A 96 -9.63 15.71 7.39
CA THR A 96 -9.13 14.71 8.32
C THR A 96 -9.65 13.32 7.96
N ASP A 97 -10.96 13.19 7.73
CA ASP A 97 -11.58 11.91 7.37
C ASP A 97 -11.10 11.42 6.00
N LYS A 98 -11.00 12.33 5.03
CA LYS A 98 -10.50 12.02 3.69
C LYS A 98 -9.02 11.61 3.69
N THR A 99 -8.20 12.22 4.55
CA THR A 99 -6.79 11.82 4.72
C THR A 99 -6.69 10.41 5.28
N LYS A 100 -7.48 10.10 6.31
CA LYS A 100 -7.54 8.77 6.90
C LYS A 100 -8.05 7.72 5.90
N GLU A 101 -9.04 8.08 5.11
CA GLU A 101 -9.58 7.24 4.05
C GLU A 101 -8.56 6.95 2.94
N SER A 102 -7.77 7.96 2.54
CA SER A 102 -6.67 7.80 1.58
C SER A 102 -5.59 6.87 2.11
N ASN A 103 -5.17 7.04 3.36
CA ASN A 103 -4.22 6.14 4.04
C ASN A 103 -4.74 4.69 4.10
N PHE A 104 -6.03 4.53 4.41
CA PHE A 104 -6.68 3.23 4.42
C PHE A 104 -6.68 2.57 3.05
N SER A 105 -7.00 3.30 1.98
CA SER A 105 -6.98 2.78 0.61
C SER A 105 -5.59 2.26 0.21
N SER A 106 -4.52 2.98 0.59
CA SER A 106 -3.14 2.56 0.34
C SER A 106 -2.82 1.20 0.97
N ILE A 107 -3.17 1.01 2.25
CA ILE A 107 -2.92 -0.28 2.92
C ILE A 107 -3.85 -1.38 2.46
N GLU A 108 -5.09 -1.06 2.12
CA GLU A 108 -6.08 -2.01 1.63
C GLU A 108 -5.58 -2.61 0.32
N SER A 109 -5.00 -1.79 -0.57
CA SER A 109 -4.39 -2.29 -1.80
C SER A 109 -3.29 -3.32 -1.52
N ILE A 110 -2.48 -3.14 -0.47
CA ILE A 110 -1.40 -4.07 -0.09
C ILE A 110 -1.97 -5.33 0.56
N LEU A 111 -2.97 -5.18 1.42
CA LEU A 111 -3.63 -6.30 2.10
C LEU A 111 -4.41 -7.17 1.10
N ALA A 112 -5.05 -6.54 0.11
CA ALA A 112 -5.83 -7.19 -0.94
C ALA A 112 -4.96 -7.86 -2.02
N ARG A 113 -3.69 -7.47 -2.16
CA ARG A 113 -2.76 -8.17 -3.05
C ARG A 113 -2.68 -9.64 -2.66
N ALA A 114 -2.85 -10.52 -3.65
CA ALA A 114 -2.46 -11.91 -3.50
C ALA A 114 -0.98 -11.93 -3.08
N ASN A 115 -0.60 -12.88 -2.22
CA ASN A 115 0.81 -13.12 -1.94
C ASN A 115 1.42 -13.59 -3.26
N THR A 116 1.88 -12.66 -4.10
CA THR A 116 2.88 -13.01 -5.10
C THR A 116 4.08 -13.38 -4.26
N THR A 117 4.23 -14.67 -3.99
CA THR A 117 5.55 -15.26 -3.93
C THR A 117 6.31 -14.56 -5.04
N ALA A 118 7.35 -13.81 -4.68
CA ALA A 118 8.31 -13.38 -5.65
C ALA A 118 8.82 -14.69 -6.26
N ASN A 119 8.15 -15.14 -7.32
CA ASN A 119 8.70 -16.04 -8.27
C ASN A 119 9.85 -15.21 -8.81
N THR A 120 11.03 -15.40 -8.22
CA THR A 120 12.23 -15.49 -9.03
C THR A 120 11.79 -16.30 -10.23
N ALA A 121 11.61 -15.64 -11.37
CA ALA A 121 11.44 -16.31 -12.64
C ALA A 121 12.76 -17.02 -12.90
N THR A 122 13.01 -18.14 -12.22
CA THR A 122 13.94 -19.15 -12.66
C THR A 122 13.36 -19.62 -13.97
N SER A 123 13.92 -19.18 -15.08
CA SER A 123 13.61 -19.71 -16.40
C SER A 123 13.71 -21.24 -16.31
N THR A 124 12.59 -21.95 -16.25
CA THR A 124 12.62 -23.40 -16.13
C THR A 124 13.15 -23.96 -17.44
N SER A 125 14.34 -24.57 -17.43
CA SER A 125 14.85 -25.34 -18.55
C SER A 125 14.44 -26.80 -18.41
N PHE A 126 14.37 -27.53 -19.53
CA PHE A 126 14.13 -28.98 -19.50
C PHE A 126 15.45 -29.71 -19.63
N CYS A 127 15.62 -30.78 -18.85
CA CYS A 127 16.78 -31.65 -18.96
C CYS A 127 16.81 -32.35 -20.32
N GLY A 128 17.89 -32.16 -21.10
CA GLY A 128 18.03 -32.77 -22.43
C GLY A 128 18.16 -34.31 -22.45
N TYR A 129 18.33 -34.96 -21.30
CA TYR A 129 18.46 -36.42 -21.22
C TYR A 129 17.18 -37.14 -20.77
N CYS A 130 16.39 -36.54 -19.88
CA CYS A 130 15.22 -37.19 -19.28
C CYS A 130 13.92 -36.38 -19.41
N GLY A 131 13.99 -35.13 -19.88
CA GLY A 131 12.81 -34.27 -20.04
C GLY A 131 12.25 -33.69 -18.75
N ALA A 132 12.84 -33.95 -17.58
CA ALA A 132 12.40 -33.34 -16.33
C ALA A 132 12.56 -31.81 -16.35
N ALA A 133 11.58 -31.09 -15.80
CA ALA A 133 11.67 -29.65 -15.60
C ALA A 133 12.66 -29.34 -14.46
N ILE A 134 13.60 -28.44 -14.71
CA ILE A 134 14.66 -28.04 -13.77
C ILE A 134 14.83 -26.51 -13.81
N PRO A 135 15.34 -25.89 -12.72
CA PRO A 135 15.66 -24.46 -12.75
C PRO A 135 16.87 -24.19 -13.67
N SER A 136 16.82 -23.12 -14.46
CA SER A 136 18.00 -22.65 -15.21
C SER A 136 19.14 -22.36 -14.23
N ASN A 137 20.35 -22.83 -14.57
CA ASN A 137 21.56 -22.77 -13.75
C ASN A 137 21.75 -23.90 -12.72
N THR A 138 21.16 -25.09 -12.92
CA THR A 138 21.56 -26.30 -12.19
C THR A 138 22.64 -27.08 -12.95
N ALA A 139 23.77 -27.35 -12.30
CA ALA A 139 24.85 -28.17 -12.84
C ALA A 139 24.49 -29.67 -12.94
N PHE A 140 23.43 -30.13 -12.25
CA PHE A 140 23.04 -31.53 -12.18
C PHE A 140 21.51 -31.69 -12.24
N CYS A 141 21.01 -32.71 -12.93
CA CYS A 141 19.58 -33.04 -12.95
C CYS A 141 19.21 -33.93 -11.76
N PRO A 142 18.27 -33.54 -10.88
CA PRO A 142 17.85 -34.34 -9.73
C PRO A 142 17.02 -35.57 -10.10
N ALA A 143 16.39 -35.60 -11.28
CA ALA A 143 15.57 -36.73 -11.72
C ALA A 143 16.40 -37.89 -12.30
N CYS A 144 17.48 -37.58 -13.03
CA CYS A 144 18.28 -38.58 -13.73
C CYS A 144 19.76 -38.63 -13.34
N GLY A 145 20.22 -37.73 -12.46
CA GLY A 145 21.59 -37.70 -11.93
C GLY A 145 22.68 -37.22 -12.90
N LYS A 146 22.34 -36.83 -14.13
CA LYS A 146 23.32 -36.38 -15.13
C LYS A 146 23.74 -34.92 -14.92
N GLN A 147 25.01 -34.63 -15.16
CA GLN A 147 25.53 -33.26 -15.17
C GLN A 147 25.09 -32.52 -16.43
N LEU A 148 24.73 -31.25 -16.30
CA LEU A 148 24.20 -30.42 -17.37
C LEU A 148 25.19 -29.29 -17.66
N ASN A 149 25.74 -29.28 -18.88
CA ASN A 149 26.59 -28.21 -19.39
C ASN A 149 25.74 -27.34 -20.33
N TYR A 150 24.93 -26.43 -19.78
CA TYR A 150 24.26 -25.42 -20.61
C TYR A 150 25.29 -24.32 -20.92
N LYS A 151 25.71 -24.18 -22.18
CA LYS A 151 26.33 -22.92 -22.64
C LYS A 151 25.25 -21.84 -22.55
N GLN A 152 25.52 -20.79 -21.79
CA GLN A 152 24.65 -19.61 -21.70
C GLN A 152 24.50 -18.93 -23.06
#